data_AF-A0A1F6QPR7-F1
#
_entry.id   AF-A0A1F6QPR7-F1
#
_cell.length_a   1.000
_cell.length_b   1.000
_cell.length_c   1.000
_cell.angle_alpha   90.00
_cell.angle_beta   90.00
_cell.angle_gamma   90.00
#
_symmetry.space_group_name_H-M   'P 1'
#
loop_
_entity.id
_entity.type
_entity.pdbx_description
1 polymer ?
#
loop_
_entity_poly.entity_id
_entity_poly.type
_entity_poly.pdbx_seq_one_letter_code
_entity_poly.pdbx_strand_id
1 'polypeptide(L)'
;MSVYVLGWPQPNGKIALLCRSGGVNQGPAFCQTRKEAMLLRTKLANDPRGRNNKKAQEIIKRLLIYLYSGEETIMWRPGDLWVYLDPKKLVLLEQTRLS
;
A
#
# COMPACT_ATOMS: atom_id res chain seq x y z
N MET A 1 -9.74 2.01 15.19
CA MET A 1 -9.30 3.21 14.46
C MET A 1 -9.09 2.81 13.00
N SER A 2 -9.65 3.54 12.03
CA SER A 2 -9.51 3.19 10.61
C SER A 2 -8.38 3.99 9.98
N VAL A 3 -7.54 3.31 9.19
CA VAL A 3 -6.39 3.90 8.50
C VAL A 3 -6.40 3.54 7.02
N TYR A 4 -5.76 4.35 6.20
CA TYR A 4 -5.65 4.15 4.77
C TYR A 4 -4.31 3.49 4.44
N VAL A 5 -4.32 2.54 3.51
CA VAL A 5 -3.14 1.80 3.07
C VAL A 5 -3.10 1.68 1.55
N LEU A 6 -1.90 1.55 1.00
CA LEU A 6 -1.69 1.21 -0.41
C LEU A 6 -1.54 -0.31 -0.54
N GLY A 7 -2.31 -0.90 -1.45
CA GLY A 7 -2.32 -2.34 -1.65
C GLY A 7 -2.35 -2.76 -3.12
N TRP A 8 -1.91 -3.99 -3.36
CA TRP A 8 -1.93 -4.63 -4.68
C TRP A 8 -2.56 -6.03 -4.58
N PRO A 9 -3.70 -6.30 -5.25
CA PRO A 9 -4.27 -7.64 -5.33
C PRO A 9 -3.29 -8.65 -5.91
N GLN A 10 -3.17 -9.81 -5.26
CA GLN A 10 -2.29 -10.89 -5.67
C GLN A 10 -3.09 -12.08 -6.24
N PRO A 11 -2.49 -12.90 -7.13
CA PRO A 11 -3.14 -14.09 -7.68
C PRO A 11 -3.58 -15.11 -6.63
N ASN A 12 -2.93 -15.13 -5.46
CA ASN A 12 -3.28 -16.01 -4.34
C ASN A 12 -4.51 -15.53 -3.53
N GLY A 13 -5.20 -14.48 -3.99
CA GLY A 13 -6.39 -13.94 -3.33
C GLY A 13 -6.11 -13.04 -2.13
N LYS A 14 -4.84 -12.80 -1.78
CA LYS A 14 -4.45 -11.82 -0.74
C LYS A 14 -4.25 -10.42 -1.34
N ILE A 15 -4.23 -9.41 -0.48
CA ILE A 15 -3.78 -8.06 -0.83
C ILE A 15 -2.40 -7.85 -0.23
N ALA A 16 -1.41 -7.52 -1.07
CA ALA A 16 -0.09 -7.11 -0.62
C ALA A 16 -0.13 -5.62 -0.27
N LEU A 17 0.03 -5.28 1.01
CA LEU A 17 0.11 -3.90 1.49
C LEU A 17 1.55 -3.41 1.50
N LEU A 18 1.75 -2.18 1.04
CA LEU A 18 3.05 -1.53 1.02
C LEU A 18 3.57 -1.29 2.44
N CYS A 19 4.83 -1.62 2.68
CA CYS A 19 5.54 -1.32 3.92
C CYS A 19 6.66 -0.29 3.74
N ARG A 20 6.95 0.42 4.82
CA ARG A 20 8.17 1.20 5.02
C ARG A 20 9.24 0.26 5.55
N SER A 21 10.18 -0.10 4.69
CA SER A 21 11.27 -1.04 5.06
C SER A 21 12.40 -0.39 5.88
N GLY A 22 12.36 0.92 6.13
CA GLY A 22 13.38 1.64 6.89
C GLY A 22 12.89 2.99 7.46
N GLY A 23 13.72 3.62 8.29
CA GLY A 23 13.40 4.86 9.01
C GLY A 23 12.69 4.63 10.36
N VAL A 24 12.16 5.72 10.95
CA VAL A 24 11.59 5.74 12.31
C VAL A 24 10.22 5.04 12.39
N ASN A 25 9.52 4.86 11.27
CA ASN A 25 8.17 4.32 11.20
C ASN A 25 8.09 3.12 10.26
N GLN A 26 8.78 2.03 10.60
CA GLN A 26 8.77 0.79 9.81
C GLN A 26 7.42 0.06 9.88
N GLY A 27 7.19 -0.84 8.93
CA GLY A 27 5.96 -1.64 8.83
C GLY A 27 4.96 -1.06 7.82
N PRO A 28 3.68 -1.43 7.89
CA PRO A 28 2.67 -0.99 6.93
C PRO A 28 2.65 0.53 6.78
N ALA A 29 2.61 1.01 5.54
CA ALA A 29 2.62 2.43 5.23
C ALA A 29 1.24 3.05 5.50
N PHE A 30 0.89 3.17 6.78
CA PHE A 30 -0.38 3.76 7.21
C PHE A 30 -0.44 5.25 6.88
N CYS A 31 -1.61 5.66 6.39
CA CYS A 31 -2.01 7.03 6.14
C CYS A 31 -3.27 7.33 6.95
N GLN A 32 -3.33 8.51 7.57
CA GLN A 32 -4.50 8.92 8.37
C GLN A 32 -5.65 9.38 7.48
N THR A 33 -5.34 9.85 6.28
CA THR A 33 -6.34 10.31 5.31
C THR A 33 -6.16 9.67 3.94
N ARG A 34 -7.26 9.59 3.17
CA ARG A 34 -7.21 9.18 1.76
C ARG A 34 -6.25 10.05 0.94
N LYS A 35 -6.23 11.36 1.22
CA LYS A 35 -5.36 12.33 0.54
C LYS A 35 -3.89 12.01 0.76
N GLU A 36 -3.49 11.65 1.98
CA GLU A 36 -2.13 11.20 2.27
C GLU A 36 -1.76 9.95 1.50
N ALA A 37 -2.65 8.96 1.40
CA ALA A 37 -2.40 7.75 0.62
C ALA A 37 -2.22 8.06 -0.88
N MET A 38 -3.03 8.96 -1.44
CA MET A 38 -2.87 9.45 -2.82
C MET A 38 -1.52 10.14 -3.02
N LEU A 39 -1.15 11.06 -2.12
CA LEU A 39 0.12 11.78 -2.18
C LEU A 39 1.31 10.82 -2.06
N LEU A 40 1.23 9.82 -1.17
CA LEU A 40 2.25 8.80 -1.02
C LEU A 40 2.43 8.00 -2.32
N ARG A 41 1.33 7.53 -2.93
CA ARG A 41 1.38 6.82 -4.22
C ARG A 41 2.05 7.68 -5.29
N THR A 42 1.63 8.93 -5.44
CA THR A 42 2.22 9.88 -6.41
C THR A 42 3.70 10.12 -6.14
N LYS A 43 4.09 10.30 -4.88
CA LYS A 43 5.50 10.51 -4.50
C LYS A 43 6.36 9.30 -4.86
N LEU A 44 5.88 8.10 -4.57
CA LEU A 44 6.59 6.85 -4.88
C LEU A 44 6.68 6.59 -6.39
N ALA A 45 5.60 6.86 -7.14
CA ALA A 45 5.59 6.69 -8.59
C ALA A 45 6.61 7.59 -9.30
N ASN A 46 6.89 8.76 -8.71
CA ASN A 46 7.84 9.75 -9.22
C ASN A 46 9.21 9.70 -8.53
N ASP A 47 9.47 8.72 -7.65
CA ASP A 47 10.73 8.64 -6.93
C ASP A 47 11.90 8.42 -7.91
N PRO A 48 12.91 9.32 -7.95
CA PRO A 48 14.03 9.21 -8.89
C PRO A 48 14.85 7.93 -8.69
N ARG A 49 14.86 7.36 -7.47
CA ARG A 49 15.55 6.09 -7.18
C ARG A 49 14.88 4.91 -7.90
N GLY A 50 13.59 5.03 -8.20
CA GLY A 50 12.82 4.04 -8.96
C GLY A 50 13.04 4.08 -10.47
N ARG A 51 13.72 5.10 -11.02
CA ARG A 51 13.88 5.28 -12.49
C ARG A 51 14.54 4.08 -13.17
N ASN A 52 15.47 3.40 -12.48
CA ASN A 52 16.17 2.25 -13.02
C ASN A 52 15.38 0.93 -12.88
N ASN A 53 14.25 0.94 -12.15
CA ASN A 53 13.40 -0.22 -11.96
C ASN A 53 11.97 0.06 -12.48
N LYS A 54 11.84 -0.02 -13.81
CA LYS A 54 10.56 0.20 -14.51
C LYS A 54 9.43 -0.70 -13.97
N LYS A 55 9.75 -1.96 -13.62
CA LYS A 55 8.77 -2.91 -13.06
C LYS A 55 8.22 -2.44 -11.71
N ALA A 56 9.09 -1.96 -10.82
CA ALA A 56 8.66 -1.41 -9.54
C ALA A 56 7.81 -0.15 -9.71
N GLN A 57 8.16 0.75 -10.64
CA GLN A 57 7.34 1.93 -10.95
C GLN A 57 5.94 1.54 -11.44
N GLU A 58 5.84 0.56 -12.34
CA GLU A 58 4.53 0.09 -12.84
C GLU A 58 3.67 -0.52 -11.74
N ILE A 59 4.27 -1.28 -10.81
CA ILE A 59 3.56 -1.79 -9.62
C ILE A 59 3.06 -0.63 -8.77
N ILE A 60 3.92 0.36 -8.47
CA ILE A 60 3.57 1.51 -7.62
C ILE A 60 2.43 2.34 -8.24
N LYS A 61 2.45 2.57 -9.55
CA LYS A 61 1.38 3.30 -10.25
C LYS A 61 0.02 2.58 -10.18
N ARG A 62 0.04 1.24 -10.08
CA ARG A 62 -1.15 0.39 -9.99
C ARG A 62 -1.61 0.13 -8.55
N LEU A 63 -0.92 0.67 -7.55
CA LEU A 63 -1.35 0.53 -6.16
C LEU A 63 -2.71 1.17 -5.95
N LEU A 64 -3.59 0.42 -5.30
CA LEU A 64 -4.94 0.85 -4.95
C LEU A 64 -4.99 1.32 -3.51
N ILE A 65 -5.93 2.22 -3.21
CA ILE A 65 -6.15 2.71 -1.84
C ILE A 65 -7.24 1.87 -1.17
N TYR A 66 -6.90 1.30 -0.02
CA TYR A 66 -7.82 0.56 0.84
C TYR A 66 -8.01 1.28 2.18
N LEU A 67 -9.20 1.15 2.75
CA LEU A 67 -9.45 1.41 4.16
C LEU A 67 -9.20 0.12 4.94
N TYR A 68 -8.31 0.17 5.91
CA TYR A 68 -8.09 -0.86 6.90
C TYR A 68 -8.81 -0.45 8.18
N SER A 69 -9.91 -1.13 8.48
CA SER A 69 -10.61 -1.01 9.76
C SER A 69 -10.01 -2.03 10.72
N GLY A 70 -8.79 -1.73 11.18
CA GLY A 70 -7.99 -2.64 11.97
C GLY A 70 -8.40 -2.69 13.42
N GLU A 71 -9.12 -3.75 13.80
CA GLU A 71 -9.18 -4.21 15.20
C GLU A 71 -8.00 -5.13 15.53
N GLU A 72 -7.42 -5.80 14.52
CA GLU A 72 -6.27 -6.71 14.67
C GLU A 72 -4.93 -6.05 14.31
N THR A 73 -3.86 -6.50 14.98
CA THR A 73 -2.49 -6.09 14.66
C THR A 73 -2.03 -6.77 13.36
N ILE A 74 -1.52 -5.99 12.41
CA ILE A 74 -0.86 -6.52 11.21
C ILE A 74 0.53 -7.02 11.61
N MET A 75 0.81 -8.29 11.38
CA MET A 75 2.14 -8.88 11.63
C MET A 75 3.09 -8.53 10.48
N TRP A 76 4.27 -8.01 10.83
CA TRP A 76 5.33 -7.63 9.90
C TRP A 76 6.71 -7.74 10.56
N ARG A 77 7.78 -7.77 9.76
CA ARG A 77 9.17 -7.81 10.22
C ARG A 77 9.99 -6.64 9.66
N PRO A 78 11.00 -6.16 10.40
CA PRO A 78 11.93 -5.16 9.88
C PRO A 78 12.49 -5.57 8.51
N GLY A 79 12.44 -4.64 7.56
CA GLY A 79 12.87 -4.87 6.17
C GLY A 79 11.78 -5.37 5.21
N ASP A 80 10.60 -5.78 5.71
CA ASP A 80 9.49 -6.17 4.84
C ASP A 80 9.09 -5.02 3.91
N LEU A 81 8.96 -5.33 2.62
CA LEU A 81 8.43 -4.41 1.61
C LEU A 81 6.92 -4.56 1.45
N TRP A 82 6.40 -5.76 1.73
CA TRP A 82 4.99 -6.12 1.58
C TRP A 82 4.54 -6.95 2.77
N VAL A 83 3.30 -6.74 3.20
CA VAL A 83 2.59 -7.63 4.12
C VAL A 83 1.30 -8.08 3.44
N TYR A 84 0.86 -9.30 3.70
CA TYR A 84 -0.25 -9.90 2.96
C TYR A 84 -1.47 -10.04 3.87
N LEU A 85 -2.59 -9.44 3.48
CA LEU A 85 -3.85 -9.51 4.22
C LEU A 85 -4.96 -10.15 3.40
N ASP A 86 -5.94 -10.70 4.12
CA ASP A 86 -7.20 -11.11 3.52
C ASP A 86 -8.01 -9.90 3.04
N PRO A 87 -8.58 -9.93 1.82
CA PRO A 87 -9.39 -8.82 1.29
C PRO A 87 -10.58 -8.47 2.19
N LYS A 88 -11.11 -9.44 2.95
CA LYS A 88 -12.23 -9.23 3.90
C LYS A 88 -11.90 -8.20 4.99
N LYS A 89 -10.61 -7.95 5.26
CA LYS A 89 -10.12 -6.97 6.24
C LYS A 89 -9.97 -5.55 5.65
N LEU A 90 -10.26 -5.38 4.37
CA LEU A 90 -9.98 -4.16 3.61
C LEU A 90 -11.20 -3.73 2.81
N VAL A 91 -11.49 -2.44 2.82
CA VAL A 91 -12.49 -1.85 1.93
C VAL A 91 -11.75 -1.11 0.82
N LEU A 92 -11.91 -1.56 -0.43
CA LEU A 92 -11.34 -0.86 -1.58
C LEU A 92 -12.05 0.50 -1.75
N LEU A 93 -11.28 1.59 -1.79
CA LEU A 93 -11.82 2.96 -1.91
C LEU A 93 -11.70 3.55 -3.31
N GLU A 94 -11.05 2.83 -4.23
CA GLU A 94 -10.95 3.23 -5.62
C GLU A 94 -11.91 2.39 -6.46
N GLN A 95 -13.01 3.00 -6.89
CA GLN A 95 -13.76 2.53 -8.04
C GLN A 95 -12.90 2.82 -9.27
N THR A 96 -12.46 1.78 -9.96
CA THR A 96 -11.84 1.85 -11.27
C THR A 96 -12.76 2.64 -12.21
N ARG A 97 -12.46 3.92 -12.46
CA ARG A 97 -12.79 4.57 -13.73
C ARG A 97 -11.50 4.70 -14.51
N LEU A 98 -11.08 3.59 -15.08
CA LEU A 98 -10.33 3.62 -16.33
C LEU A 98 -11.40 3.67 -17.42
N SER A 99 -11.88 4.88 -17.71
CA SER A 99 -12.54 5.22 -18.97
C SER A 99 -11.49 5.45 -20.04
#